data_AF-A0A3A0CEC8-F1
#
_entry.id   AF-A0A3A0CEC8-F1
#
_cell.length_a   1.000
_cell.length_b   1.000
_cell.length_c   1.000
_cell.angle_alpha   90.00
_cell.angle_beta   90.00
_cell.angle_gamma   90.00
#
_symmetry.space_group_name_H-M   'P 1'
#
loop_
_entity.id
_entity.type
_entity.pdbx_description
1 polymer ?
#
loop_
_entity_poly.entity_id
_entity_poly.type
_entity_poly.pdbx_seq_one_letter_code
_entity_poly.pdbx_strand_id
1 'polypeptide(L)'
;MRACITLLAAALLWISLAPTQARAYGKDLEDKINRQKLNSAGVFLRVYHKGSAEKILGVLYGTGLNDNQRSNVLQRAGLSRDQMLALNTAAGADGVKGAAKAFASFKLDPEDVLKSLCLTLMREYDVRTAIDFVMRREGLNEELLNAALDMPYAGWELGSAPQGDITGTLTRAGDVDLLYLWGTPRQRGYAYGKLMARAIMSVVNRHMLTDAMDGAVGDIPWDAICDAQYLRFDFEPAHMEEVKGMLLALEAELPEKDRIIAKYNRPLKLADLLALQTSGDWAGIFGSVMCARVGDSNLVGRNLDTRYDDNNEIFRRPLWLVIEPDKKTEKGQVPYATLTLAGMISGYVGFSQNGAFAMLQDGDGEGLDKLHCRPRSLLLRKALQRCVGASRFPDELALALEKQHFTRGAIIACGGRKSRPPYVIAEADGHHDDQKGVEFRTTTPEAGKTGLTAANAFETRYREEREAYWKARKEENKDFEIPEYVRDARDRVQKLNESLRGKEVMDLDTFFAALKKVERKGEGRLTTVNAFVIEPDKGLVHVKLGKNRYNGAHAEKTTTFELEKLFTRP
;
A
#
# COMPACT_ATOMS: atom_id res chain seq x y z
N MET A 1 -65.05 13.21 -14.57
CA MET A 1 -65.04 14.30 -13.56
C MET A 1 -64.53 13.85 -12.18
N ARG A 2 -65.10 12.81 -11.53
CA ARG A 2 -64.56 12.30 -10.24
C ARG A 2 -63.12 11.76 -10.32
N ALA A 3 -62.72 11.13 -11.42
CA ALA A 3 -61.34 10.68 -11.62
C ALA A 3 -60.31 11.83 -11.78
N CYS A 4 -60.73 12.99 -12.29
CA CYS A 4 -59.83 14.15 -12.46
C CYS A 4 -59.59 14.90 -11.13
N ILE A 5 -60.55 14.85 -10.20
CA ILE A 5 -60.45 15.49 -8.89
C ILE A 5 -59.54 14.67 -7.96
N THR A 6 -59.55 13.33 -8.05
CA THR A 6 -58.66 12.45 -7.29
C THR A 6 -57.19 12.58 -7.72
N LEU A 7 -56.93 12.76 -9.03
CA LEU A 7 -55.59 12.96 -9.57
C LEU A 7 -55.00 14.34 -9.20
N LEU A 8 -55.82 15.39 -9.14
CA LEU A 8 -55.37 16.72 -8.70
C LEU A 8 -55.10 16.76 -7.19
N ALA A 9 -55.90 16.08 -6.37
CA ALA A 9 -55.69 15.98 -4.92
C ALA A 9 -54.44 15.14 -4.57
N ALA A 10 -54.17 14.08 -5.32
CA ALA A 10 -52.95 13.28 -5.16
C ALA A 10 -51.69 14.06 -5.58
N ALA A 11 -51.75 14.85 -6.67
CA ALA A 11 -50.64 15.71 -7.10
C ALA A 11 -50.34 16.83 -6.08
N LEU A 12 -51.36 17.41 -5.45
CA LEU A 12 -51.20 18.45 -4.42
C LEU A 12 -50.73 17.87 -3.07
N LEU A 13 -51.07 16.62 -2.73
CA LEU A 13 -50.49 15.91 -1.58
C LEU A 13 -49.02 15.51 -1.83
N TRP A 14 -48.64 15.19 -3.07
CA TRP A 14 -47.26 14.82 -3.41
C TRP A 14 -46.28 16.00 -3.34
N ILE A 15 -46.76 17.22 -3.64
CA ILE A 15 -45.95 18.44 -3.59
C ILE A 15 -45.69 18.91 -2.14
N SER A 16 -46.47 18.46 -1.15
CA SER A 16 -46.37 18.93 0.24
C SER A 16 -45.71 17.95 1.23
N LEU A 17 -45.42 16.70 0.84
CA LEU A 17 -44.90 15.65 1.75
C LEU A 17 -43.47 15.15 1.46
N ALA A 18 -42.87 15.54 0.33
CA ALA A 18 -41.54 15.06 -0.08
C ALA A 18 -40.37 15.39 0.89
N PRO A 19 -40.30 16.54 1.58
CA PRO A 19 -39.12 16.87 2.39
C PRO A 19 -39.01 16.07 3.70
N THR A 20 -40.14 15.69 4.31
CA THR A 20 -40.19 15.02 5.62
C THR A 20 -40.04 13.51 5.49
N GLN A 21 -40.64 12.90 4.47
CA GLN A 21 -40.44 11.47 4.19
C GLN A 21 -39.03 11.18 3.66
N ALA A 22 -38.45 12.05 2.81
CA ALA A 22 -37.07 11.91 2.38
C ALA A 22 -36.06 12.08 3.53
N ARG A 23 -36.34 12.94 4.53
CA ARG A 23 -35.51 13.08 5.74
C ARG A 23 -35.62 11.88 6.68
N ALA A 24 -36.83 11.36 6.89
CA ALA A 24 -37.03 10.16 7.69
C ALA A 24 -36.38 8.94 7.02
N TYR A 25 -36.48 8.84 5.69
CA TYR A 25 -35.84 7.81 4.88
C TYR A 25 -34.32 7.92 4.88
N GLY A 26 -33.77 9.12 4.71
CA GLY A 26 -32.32 9.36 4.80
C GLY A 26 -31.74 9.02 6.17
N LYS A 27 -32.54 9.18 7.23
CA LYS A 27 -32.17 8.80 8.60
C LYS A 27 -32.26 7.28 8.84
N ASP A 28 -33.29 6.61 8.32
CA ASP A 28 -33.38 5.14 8.41
C ASP A 28 -32.26 4.45 7.62
N LEU A 29 -31.94 4.98 6.44
CA LEU A 29 -30.82 4.51 5.61
C LEU A 29 -29.47 4.78 6.26
N GLU A 30 -29.29 5.96 6.88
CA GLU A 30 -28.12 6.28 7.71
C GLU A 30 -27.98 5.31 8.88
N ASP A 31 -29.06 5.05 9.59
CA ASP A 31 -29.07 4.13 10.70
C ASP A 31 -28.78 2.69 10.25
N LYS A 32 -29.20 2.27 9.05
CA LYS A 32 -28.87 0.96 8.46
C LYS A 32 -27.42 0.86 8.02
N ILE A 33 -26.89 1.85 7.30
CA ILE A 33 -25.46 1.94 6.90
C ILE A 33 -24.56 1.93 8.14
N ASN A 34 -24.92 2.72 9.17
CA ASN A 34 -24.20 2.79 10.43
C ASN A 34 -24.30 1.48 11.23
N ARG A 35 -25.48 0.83 11.26
CA ARG A 35 -25.67 -0.48 11.93
C ARG A 35 -24.90 -1.61 11.25
N GLN A 36 -24.84 -1.62 9.92
CA GLN A 36 -24.15 -2.66 9.14
C GLN A 36 -22.65 -2.36 8.92
N LYS A 37 -22.15 -1.21 9.41
CA LYS A 37 -20.76 -0.76 9.24
C LYS A 37 -20.30 -0.74 7.75
N LEU A 38 -21.23 -0.50 6.83
CA LEU A 38 -20.94 -0.52 5.39
C LEU A 38 -20.34 0.81 4.94
N ASN A 39 -19.31 0.76 4.08
CA ASN A 39 -18.79 1.96 3.44
C ASN A 39 -19.69 2.30 2.23
N SER A 40 -20.33 3.48 2.28
CA SER A 40 -21.19 4.03 1.24
C SER A 40 -20.53 4.05 -0.16
N ALA A 41 -19.20 4.18 -0.21
CA ALA A 41 -18.42 4.19 -1.45
C ALA A 41 -18.51 2.86 -2.23
N GLY A 42 -18.51 1.73 -1.51
CA GLY A 42 -18.61 0.40 -2.11
C GLY A 42 -20.03 0.08 -2.62
N VAL A 43 -21.05 0.68 -2.00
CA VAL A 43 -22.45 0.53 -2.42
C VAL A 43 -22.69 1.27 -3.74
N PHE A 44 -22.14 2.48 -3.87
CA PHE A 44 -22.29 3.31 -5.07
C PHE A 44 -21.68 2.64 -6.31
N LEU A 45 -20.44 2.13 -6.22
CA LEU A 45 -19.75 1.48 -7.34
C LEU A 45 -20.46 0.18 -7.81
N ARG A 46 -21.08 -0.59 -6.90
CA ARG A 46 -21.79 -1.83 -7.25
C ARG A 46 -23.12 -1.58 -7.97
N VAL A 47 -23.87 -0.58 -7.53
CA VAL A 47 -25.10 -0.15 -8.21
C VAL A 47 -24.76 0.35 -9.61
N TYR A 48 -23.58 0.94 -9.80
CA TYR A 48 -23.15 1.53 -11.08
C TYR A 48 -22.45 0.58 -12.06
N HIS A 49 -21.86 -0.53 -11.61
CA HIS A 49 -21.18 -1.51 -12.47
C HIS A 49 -22.12 -2.22 -13.48
N LYS A 50 -23.43 -1.97 -13.42
CA LYS A 50 -24.45 -2.41 -14.39
C LYS A 50 -25.10 -1.26 -15.19
N GLY A 51 -24.61 -0.04 -15.09
CA GLY A 51 -25.20 1.14 -15.72
C GLY A 51 -24.63 1.45 -17.12
N SER A 52 -25.47 1.94 -18.03
CA SER A 52 -25.04 2.48 -19.33
C SER A 52 -24.34 3.85 -19.17
N ALA A 53 -23.52 4.26 -20.14
CA ALA A 53 -22.88 5.59 -20.18
C ALA A 53 -23.89 6.74 -19.95
N GLU A 54 -25.13 6.57 -20.39
CA GLU A 54 -26.24 7.50 -20.19
C GLU A 54 -26.58 7.73 -18.70
N LYS A 55 -26.47 6.71 -17.85
CA LYS A 55 -26.75 6.83 -16.41
C LYS A 55 -25.69 7.64 -15.69
N ILE A 56 -24.41 7.39 -16.00
CA ILE A 56 -23.27 8.07 -15.38
C ILE A 56 -23.22 9.55 -15.83
N LEU A 57 -23.41 9.81 -17.12
CA LEU A 57 -23.53 11.18 -17.62
C LEU A 57 -24.81 11.86 -17.10
N GLY A 58 -25.84 11.07 -16.80
CA GLY A 58 -27.04 11.52 -16.11
C GLY A 58 -26.77 12.10 -14.73
N VAL A 59 -25.86 11.50 -13.97
CA VAL A 59 -25.36 12.05 -12.70
C VAL A 59 -24.52 13.29 -12.97
N LEU A 60 -23.53 13.22 -13.85
CA LEU A 60 -22.62 14.36 -14.08
C LEU A 60 -23.34 15.62 -14.56
N TYR A 61 -24.29 15.48 -15.48
CA TYR A 61 -25.06 16.60 -16.04
C TYR A 61 -26.33 16.92 -15.24
N GLY A 62 -26.73 16.07 -14.30
CA GLY A 62 -27.91 16.24 -13.45
C GLY A 62 -27.64 16.72 -12.02
N THR A 63 -26.39 16.68 -11.55
CA THR A 63 -26.00 16.97 -10.14
C THR A 63 -25.86 18.45 -9.80
N GLY A 64 -26.38 19.38 -10.63
CA GLY A 64 -26.28 20.82 -10.38
C GLY A 64 -24.85 21.37 -10.47
N LEU A 65 -23.91 20.59 -10.99
CA LEU A 65 -22.53 20.99 -11.21
C LEU A 65 -22.44 22.15 -12.19
N ASN A 66 -21.64 23.16 -11.86
CA ASN A 66 -21.30 24.19 -12.83
C ASN A 66 -20.29 23.65 -13.87
N ASP A 67 -20.11 24.40 -14.96
CA ASP A 67 -19.28 23.98 -16.09
C ASP A 67 -17.81 23.75 -15.72
N ASN A 68 -17.29 24.50 -14.75
CA ASN A 68 -15.92 24.34 -14.28
C ASN A 68 -15.75 23.04 -13.48
N GLN A 69 -16.70 22.73 -12.59
CA GLN A 69 -16.71 21.49 -11.82
C GLN A 69 -16.83 20.26 -12.73
N ARG A 70 -17.75 20.29 -13.71
CA ARG A 70 -17.86 19.21 -14.71
C ARG A 70 -16.59 19.02 -15.51
N SER A 71 -16.00 20.12 -15.98
CA SER A 71 -14.77 20.06 -16.78
C SER A 71 -13.60 19.48 -15.98
N ASN A 72 -13.47 19.83 -14.69
CA ASN A 72 -12.46 19.23 -13.82
C ASN A 72 -12.66 17.72 -13.62
N VAL A 73 -13.90 17.28 -13.43
CA VAL A 73 -14.23 15.85 -13.28
C VAL A 73 -13.91 15.08 -14.56
N LEU A 74 -14.32 15.60 -15.71
CA LEU A 74 -14.08 14.97 -17.02
C LEU A 74 -12.58 14.94 -17.38
N GLN A 75 -11.84 16.01 -17.06
CA GLN A 75 -10.40 16.07 -17.30
C GLN A 75 -9.64 15.01 -16.49
N ARG A 76 -10.01 14.83 -15.21
CA ARG A 76 -9.43 13.77 -14.36
C ARG A 76 -9.83 12.37 -14.78
N ALA A 77 -10.99 12.22 -15.42
CA ALA A 77 -11.40 10.99 -16.07
C ALA A 77 -10.65 10.71 -17.39
N GLY A 78 -9.67 11.54 -17.75
CA GLY A 78 -8.79 11.32 -18.90
C GLY A 78 -9.35 11.85 -20.23
N LEU A 79 -10.44 12.62 -20.22
CA LEU A 79 -10.97 13.21 -21.44
C LEU A 79 -10.15 14.42 -21.89
N SER A 80 -9.89 14.49 -23.20
CA SER A 80 -9.26 15.64 -23.83
C SER A 80 -10.18 16.86 -23.80
N ARG A 81 -9.61 18.05 -23.99
CA ARG A 81 -10.37 19.30 -24.08
C ARG A 81 -11.45 19.25 -25.16
N ASP A 82 -11.16 18.65 -26.30
CA ASP A 82 -12.09 18.54 -27.42
C ASP A 82 -13.23 17.56 -27.12
N GLN A 83 -12.93 16.45 -26.43
CA GLN A 83 -13.94 15.48 -25.97
C GLN A 83 -14.85 16.11 -24.92
N MET A 84 -14.30 16.88 -23.97
CA MET A 84 -15.09 17.62 -22.98
C MET A 84 -16.00 18.67 -23.64
N LEU A 85 -15.47 19.40 -24.63
CA LEU A 85 -16.25 20.37 -25.40
C LEU A 85 -17.38 19.69 -26.18
N ALA A 86 -17.09 18.55 -26.81
CA ALA A 86 -18.08 17.76 -27.54
C ALA A 86 -19.19 17.24 -26.62
N LEU A 87 -18.85 16.74 -25.41
CA LEU A 87 -19.84 16.35 -24.41
C LEU A 87 -20.71 17.51 -23.95
N ASN A 88 -20.10 18.65 -23.58
CA ASN A 88 -20.85 19.81 -23.11
C ASN A 88 -21.75 20.40 -24.20
N THR A 89 -21.27 20.43 -25.45
CA THR A 89 -22.05 20.88 -26.60
C THR A 89 -23.23 19.95 -26.86
N ALA A 90 -23.00 18.64 -26.86
CA ALA A 90 -24.06 17.66 -27.05
C ALA A 90 -25.05 17.64 -25.87
N ALA A 91 -24.56 17.88 -24.65
CA ALA A 91 -25.39 18.05 -23.46
C ALA A 91 -26.28 19.29 -23.53
N GLY A 92 -25.75 20.40 -24.06
CA GLY A 92 -26.53 21.62 -24.28
C GLY A 92 -27.63 21.45 -25.34
N ALA A 93 -27.39 20.61 -26.35
CA ALA A 93 -28.35 20.34 -27.42
C ALA A 93 -29.46 19.36 -27.01
N ASP A 94 -29.09 18.21 -26.44
CA ASP A 94 -30.00 17.06 -26.20
C ASP A 94 -29.97 16.54 -24.76
N GLY A 95 -29.45 17.34 -23.81
CA GLY A 95 -29.29 16.93 -22.43
C GLY A 95 -28.40 15.70 -22.29
N VAL A 96 -28.72 14.86 -21.31
CA VAL A 96 -27.95 13.63 -21.00
C VAL A 96 -27.88 12.68 -22.20
N LYS A 97 -28.92 12.61 -23.04
CA LYS A 97 -28.96 11.76 -24.22
C LYS A 97 -27.94 12.19 -25.28
N GLY A 98 -27.82 13.51 -25.49
CA GLY A 98 -26.81 14.08 -26.37
C GLY A 98 -25.39 13.78 -25.88
N ALA A 99 -25.15 14.00 -24.58
CA ALA A 99 -23.87 13.67 -23.95
C ALA A 99 -23.52 12.18 -24.10
N ALA A 100 -24.47 11.27 -23.86
CA ALA A 100 -24.26 9.83 -23.97
C ALA A 100 -23.93 9.39 -25.40
N LYS A 101 -24.60 9.98 -26.39
CA LYS A 101 -24.33 9.73 -27.81
C LYS A 101 -22.95 10.23 -28.23
N ALA A 102 -22.55 11.42 -27.76
CA ALA A 102 -21.22 11.96 -27.98
C ALA A 102 -20.15 11.09 -27.31
N PHE A 103 -20.39 10.67 -26.06
CA PHE A 103 -19.48 9.79 -25.32
C PHE A 103 -19.25 8.45 -26.02
N ALA A 104 -20.31 7.83 -26.55
CA ALA A 104 -20.22 6.57 -27.30
C ALA A 104 -19.39 6.66 -28.58
N SER A 105 -19.13 7.88 -29.08
CA SER A 105 -18.26 8.11 -30.24
C SER A 105 -16.77 8.24 -29.88
N PHE A 106 -16.45 8.31 -28.59
CA PHE A 106 -15.06 8.34 -28.13
C PHE A 106 -14.48 6.92 -28.23
N LYS A 107 -13.31 6.79 -28.87
CA LYS A 107 -12.53 5.54 -28.89
C LYS A 107 -11.80 5.32 -27.55
N LEU A 108 -12.53 5.45 -26.45
CA LEU A 108 -12.05 5.15 -25.11
C LEU A 108 -12.71 3.86 -24.65
N ASP A 109 -12.05 3.10 -23.77
CA ASP A 109 -12.74 2.04 -23.05
C ASP A 109 -13.81 2.71 -22.17
N PRO A 110 -15.11 2.50 -22.45
CA PRO A 110 -16.17 3.12 -21.67
C PRO A 110 -16.06 2.73 -20.20
N GLU A 111 -15.63 1.51 -19.89
CA GLU A 111 -15.55 1.02 -18.53
C GLU A 111 -14.50 1.76 -17.70
N ASP A 112 -13.33 2.05 -18.28
CA ASP A 112 -12.24 2.77 -17.59
C ASP A 112 -12.58 4.24 -17.34
N VAL A 113 -13.18 4.90 -18.34
CA VAL A 113 -13.60 6.29 -18.20
C VAL A 113 -14.75 6.41 -17.20
N LEU A 114 -15.70 5.47 -17.22
CA LEU A 114 -16.81 5.43 -16.28
C LEU A 114 -16.35 5.15 -14.84
N LYS A 115 -15.38 4.23 -14.65
CA LYS A 115 -14.72 4.00 -13.35
C LYS A 115 -14.04 5.28 -12.86
N SER A 116 -13.26 5.94 -13.71
CA SER A 116 -12.55 7.17 -13.35
C SER A 116 -13.49 8.34 -13.02
N LEU A 117 -14.61 8.46 -13.74
CA LEU A 117 -15.64 9.46 -13.48
C LEU A 117 -16.35 9.22 -12.14
N CYS A 118 -16.73 7.98 -11.84
CA CYS A 118 -17.34 7.60 -10.57
C CYS A 118 -16.42 7.89 -9.38
N LEU A 119 -15.14 7.53 -9.50
CA LEU A 119 -14.13 7.80 -8.47
C LEU A 119 -13.89 9.29 -8.25
N THR A 120 -13.87 10.07 -9.34
CA THR A 120 -13.69 11.52 -9.25
C THR A 120 -14.90 12.19 -8.60
N LEU A 121 -16.12 11.73 -8.92
CA LEU A 121 -17.34 12.17 -8.25
C LEU A 121 -17.34 11.80 -6.76
N MET A 122 -16.87 10.61 -6.39
CA MET A 122 -16.73 10.18 -4.99
C MET A 122 -15.65 10.94 -4.21
N ARG A 123 -14.62 11.43 -4.90
CA ARG A 123 -13.53 12.22 -4.31
C ARG A 123 -13.93 13.68 -4.09
N GLU A 124 -14.72 14.25 -4.99
CA GLU A 124 -15.12 15.66 -4.98
C GLU A 124 -16.42 15.91 -4.21
N TYR A 125 -17.25 14.89 -3.99
CA TYR A 125 -18.54 15.02 -3.34
C TYR A 125 -18.73 13.99 -2.23
N ASP A 126 -19.48 14.37 -1.18
CA ASP A 126 -19.96 13.43 -0.19
C ASP A 126 -20.72 12.31 -0.90
N VAL A 127 -20.16 11.10 -0.82
CA VAL A 127 -20.67 9.85 -1.40
C VAL A 127 -22.17 9.68 -1.12
N ARG A 128 -22.62 10.21 0.01
CA ARG A 128 -24.01 10.23 0.44
C ARG A 128 -24.92 11.01 -0.51
N THR A 129 -24.46 12.15 -1.02
CA THR A 129 -25.20 12.99 -1.99
C THR A 129 -25.30 12.30 -3.36
N ALA A 130 -24.24 11.61 -3.78
CA ALA A 130 -24.22 10.86 -5.03
C ALA A 130 -25.18 9.66 -4.98
N ILE A 131 -25.19 8.91 -3.87
CA ILE A 131 -26.14 7.80 -3.64
C ILE A 131 -27.58 8.31 -3.58
N ASP A 132 -27.86 9.37 -2.80
CA ASP A 132 -29.20 9.95 -2.66
C ASP A 132 -29.78 10.42 -4.00
N PHE A 133 -28.95 11.02 -4.85
CA PHE A 133 -29.36 11.49 -6.18
C PHE A 133 -29.76 10.33 -7.10
N VAL A 134 -28.98 9.25 -7.09
CA VAL A 134 -29.18 8.06 -7.93
C VAL A 134 -30.42 7.29 -7.47
N MET A 135 -30.58 7.16 -6.16
CA MET A 135 -31.76 6.57 -5.51
C MET A 135 -33.06 7.28 -5.90
N ARG A 136 -33.06 8.63 -5.88
CA ARG A 136 -34.26 9.44 -6.18
C ARG A 136 -34.63 9.47 -7.67
N ARG A 137 -33.64 9.41 -8.57
CA ARG A 137 -33.87 9.56 -10.02
C ARG A 137 -34.25 8.26 -10.71
N GLU A 138 -33.69 7.13 -10.31
CA GLU A 138 -33.77 5.87 -11.07
C GLU A 138 -34.82 4.89 -10.54
N GLY A 139 -35.51 5.21 -9.43
CA GLY A 139 -36.54 4.33 -8.87
C GLY A 139 -36.02 2.93 -8.52
N LEU A 140 -34.73 2.79 -8.22
CA LEU A 140 -34.12 1.55 -7.77
C LEU A 140 -34.90 1.04 -6.56
N ASN A 141 -35.51 -0.15 -6.70
CA ASN A 141 -36.32 -0.69 -5.61
C ASN A 141 -35.40 -1.06 -4.43
N GLU A 142 -35.99 -1.01 -3.24
CA GLU A 142 -35.33 -1.32 -1.97
C GLU A 142 -34.66 -2.71 -2.00
N GLU A 143 -35.18 -3.63 -2.80
CA GLU A 143 -34.72 -5.01 -2.97
C GLU A 143 -33.36 -5.12 -3.68
N LEU A 144 -33.09 -4.32 -4.71
CA LEU A 144 -31.81 -4.32 -5.44
C LEU A 144 -30.71 -3.63 -4.64
N LEU A 145 -31.06 -2.58 -3.88
CA LEU A 145 -30.17 -1.94 -2.94
C LEU A 145 -29.88 -2.89 -1.77
N ASN A 146 -30.90 -3.49 -1.17
CA ASN A 146 -30.75 -4.51 -0.14
C ASN A 146 -29.97 -5.70 -0.68
N ALA A 147 -30.15 -6.17 -1.92
CA ALA A 147 -29.32 -7.24 -2.49
C ALA A 147 -27.86 -6.80 -2.73
N ALA A 148 -27.58 -5.52 -3.01
CA ALA A 148 -26.23 -4.99 -3.15
C ALA A 148 -25.54 -4.71 -1.79
N LEU A 149 -26.33 -4.39 -0.76
CA LEU A 149 -25.95 -4.20 0.65
C LEU A 149 -25.80 -5.54 1.40
N ASP A 150 -26.68 -6.50 1.12
CA ASP A 150 -26.76 -7.86 1.66
C ASP A 150 -25.93 -8.85 0.85
N MET A 151 -25.39 -8.46 -0.32
CA MET A 151 -24.30 -9.21 -0.95
C MET A 151 -23.12 -9.11 0.01
N PRO A 152 -22.85 -10.18 0.78
CA PRO A 152 -21.74 -10.16 1.69
C PRO A 152 -20.54 -9.94 0.78
N TYR A 153 -19.67 -9.03 1.18
CA TYR A 153 -18.27 -9.25 0.88
C TYR A 153 -17.95 -10.59 1.57
N ALA A 154 -18.22 -11.71 0.90
CA ALA A 154 -18.21 -13.03 1.49
C ALA A 154 -16.84 -13.23 2.13
N GLY A 155 -16.83 -13.28 3.47
CA GLY A 155 -15.62 -13.34 4.27
C GLY A 155 -15.43 -12.19 5.24
N TRP A 156 -16.00 -10.98 5.09
CA TRP A 156 -15.59 -9.81 5.90
C TRP A 156 -16.18 -9.72 7.32
N GLU A 157 -17.07 -10.63 7.68
CA GLU A 157 -17.48 -10.80 9.06
C GLU A 157 -16.26 -11.16 9.92
N LEU A 158 -16.16 -10.53 11.10
CA LEU A 158 -15.08 -10.86 12.02
C LEU A 158 -15.15 -12.33 12.41
N GLY A 159 -16.34 -12.93 12.52
CA GLY A 159 -16.58 -14.28 13.01
C GLY A 159 -16.21 -14.46 14.49
N SER A 160 -16.07 -15.69 14.97
CA SER A 160 -15.69 -15.99 16.37
C SER A 160 -14.17 -16.08 16.58
N ALA A 161 -13.72 -15.88 17.82
CA ALA A 161 -12.34 -16.20 18.18
C ALA A 161 -12.01 -17.67 17.86
N PRO A 162 -10.77 -17.97 17.40
CA PRO A 162 -10.33 -19.35 17.23
C PRO A 162 -10.40 -20.12 18.56
N GLN A 163 -10.78 -21.39 18.51
CA GLN A 163 -10.78 -22.28 19.67
C GLN A 163 -9.41 -22.97 19.82
N GLY A 164 -9.02 -23.27 21.06
CA GLY A 164 -7.78 -23.98 21.40
C GLY A 164 -6.65 -23.09 21.91
N ASP A 165 -5.44 -23.68 21.99
CA ASP A 165 -4.24 -22.99 22.47
C ASP A 165 -3.80 -21.88 21.51
N ILE A 166 -3.13 -20.87 22.06
CA ILE A 166 -2.58 -19.76 21.28
C ILE A 166 -1.51 -20.26 20.31
N THR A 167 -1.59 -19.87 19.05
CA THR A 167 -0.64 -20.32 18.00
C THR A 167 0.47 -19.30 17.75
N GLY A 168 1.08 -18.84 18.84
CA GLY A 168 2.20 -17.91 18.78
C GLY A 168 2.97 -17.84 20.10
N THR A 169 4.22 -17.40 20.01
CA THR A 169 5.08 -17.10 21.16
C THR A 169 5.76 -15.75 20.96
N LEU A 170 5.86 -14.98 22.04
CA LEU A 170 6.64 -13.74 22.09
C LEU A 170 7.83 -13.96 23.01
N THR A 171 9.03 -13.85 22.45
CA THR A 171 10.30 -13.92 23.19
C THR A 171 11.13 -12.69 22.88
N ARG A 172 12.35 -12.61 23.43
CA ARG A 172 13.32 -11.57 23.11
C ARG A 172 14.58 -12.18 22.52
N ALA A 173 15.08 -11.57 21.46
CA ALA A 173 16.37 -11.85 20.87
C ALA A 173 17.25 -10.60 20.98
N GLY A 174 18.05 -10.51 22.05
CA GLY A 174 18.74 -9.27 22.42
C GLY A 174 17.74 -8.17 22.79
N ASP A 175 17.89 -6.99 22.18
CA ASP A 175 17.01 -5.83 22.38
C ASP A 175 15.81 -5.80 21.43
N VAL A 176 15.58 -6.88 20.66
CA VAL A 176 14.50 -6.97 19.66
C VAL A 176 13.49 -8.01 20.11
N ASP A 177 12.21 -7.65 20.08
CA ASP A 177 11.13 -8.60 20.34
C ASP A 177 11.03 -9.59 19.16
N LEU A 178 10.85 -10.88 19.46
CA LEU A 178 10.68 -11.94 18.47
C LEU A 178 9.32 -12.60 18.65
N LEU A 179 8.45 -12.44 17.66
CA LEU A 179 7.12 -13.03 17.61
C LEU A 179 7.12 -14.16 16.59
N TYR A 180 6.99 -15.40 17.06
CA TYR A 180 6.87 -16.59 16.22
C TYR A 180 5.41 -17.02 16.17
N LEU A 181 4.81 -17.11 14.98
CA LEU A 181 3.41 -17.45 14.75
C LEU A 181 3.26 -18.70 13.87
N TRP A 182 2.28 -19.54 14.17
CA TRP A 182 1.94 -20.73 13.37
C TRP A 182 0.42 -20.96 13.32
N GLY A 183 0.00 -22.01 12.61
CA GLY A 183 -1.42 -22.33 12.43
C GLY A 183 -2.04 -21.55 11.27
N THR A 184 -3.37 -21.60 11.14
CA THR A 184 -4.10 -20.94 10.06
C THR A 184 -3.93 -19.41 10.13
N PRO A 185 -4.13 -18.67 9.01
CA PRO A 185 -3.98 -17.21 9.01
C PRO A 185 -4.77 -16.52 10.12
N ARG A 186 -6.02 -16.93 10.35
CA ARG A 186 -6.86 -16.39 11.43
C ARG A 186 -6.31 -16.65 12.82
N GLN A 187 -5.78 -17.87 13.07
CA GLN A 187 -5.16 -18.22 14.35
C GLN A 187 -3.89 -17.41 14.59
N ARG A 188 -3.03 -17.26 13.57
CA ARG A 188 -1.84 -16.38 13.64
C ARG A 188 -2.22 -14.94 13.94
N GLY A 189 -3.23 -14.43 13.23
CA GLY A 189 -3.79 -13.10 13.45
C GLY A 189 -4.20 -12.87 14.89
N TYR A 190 -4.99 -13.81 15.43
CA TYR A 190 -5.46 -13.76 16.81
C TYR A 190 -4.30 -13.84 17.81
N ALA A 191 -3.36 -14.76 17.62
CA ALA A 191 -2.18 -14.87 18.48
C ALA A 191 -1.33 -13.59 18.46
N TYR A 192 -1.14 -12.98 17.29
CA TYR A 192 -0.42 -11.71 17.14
C TYR A 192 -1.14 -10.59 17.88
N GLY A 193 -2.43 -10.37 17.59
CA GLY A 193 -3.22 -9.33 18.24
C GLY A 193 -3.23 -9.50 19.76
N LYS A 194 -3.23 -10.74 20.25
CA LYS A 194 -3.21 -11.04 21.68
C LYS A 194 -1.88 -10.74 22.34
N LEU A 195 -0.79 -11.26 21.79
CA LEU A 195 0.55 -11.13 22.36
C LEU A 195 1.10 -9.69 22.24
N MET A 196 0.65 -8.95 21.23
CA MET A 196 1.19 -7.61 20.91
C MET A 196 0.16 -6.48 21.06
N ALA A 197 -0.98 -6.72 21.71
CA ALA A 197 -2.13 -5.80 21.73
C ALA A 197 -1.75 -4.33 21.99
N ARG A 198 -1.02 -4.09 23.09
CA ARG A 198 -0.59 -2.74 23.48
C ARG A 198 0.44 -2.14 22.53
N ALA A 199 1.33 -2.96 21.98
CA ALA A 199 2.34 -2.49 21.02
C ALA A 199 1.69 -2.07 19.70
N ILE A 200 0.71 -2.84 19.23
CA ILE A 200 -0.10 -2.51 18.04
C ILE A 200 -0.81 -1.16 18.25
N MET A 201 -1.50 -0.98 19.38
CA MET A 201 -2.15 0.30 19.67
C MET A 201 -1.17 1.48 19.79
N SER A 202 0.06 1.23 20.26
CA SER A 202 1.12 2.25 20.27
C SER A 202 1.53 2.65 18.85
N VAL A 203 1.77 1.68 17.96
CA VAL A 203 2.10 1.91 16.55
C VAL A 203 0.97 2.67 15.85
N VAL A 204 -0.27 2.25 16.01
CA VAL A 204 -1.42 2.95 15.41
C VAL A 204 -1.48 4.40 15.90
N ASN A 205 -1.42 4.65 17.21
CA ASN A 205 -1.57 6.01 17.73
C ASN A 205 -0.36 6.93 17.53
N ARG A 206 0.86 6.39 17.40
CA ARG A 206 2.10 7.18 17.39
C ARG A 206 2.86 7.17 16.07
N HIS A 207 2.73 6.12 15.27
CA HIS A 207 3.45 6.00 14.00
C HIS A 207 2.53 6.30 12.82
N MET A 208 1.31 5.76 12.83
CA MET A 208 0.38 5.91 11.72
C MET A 208 -0.37 7.23 11.72
N LEU A 209 -0.45 7.91 12.87
CA LEU A 209 -1.34 9.06 13.07
C LEU A 209 -0.61 10.35 13.48
N THR A 210 0.72 10.34 13.37
CA THR A 210 1.58 11.52 13.53
C THR A 210 2.14 11.95 12.15
N ASP A 211 2.99 12.97 12.14
CA ASP A 211 3.63 13.60 10.97
C ASP A 211 4.24 12.62 9.94
N ALA A 212 4.53 11.37 10.33
CA ALA A 212 5.07 10.34 9.44
C ALA A 212 4.10 9.97 8.30
N MET A 213 2.81 9.84 8.60
CA MET A 213 1.76 9.55 7.60
C MET A 213 1.06 10.84 7.16
N ASP A 214 0.65 11.71 8.08
CA ASP A 214 0.01 12.99 7.76
C ASP A 214 0.90 13.85 6.86
N GLY A 215 2.19 13.97 7.17
CA GLY A 215 3.11 14.73 6.34
C GLY A 215 3.34 14.09 4.96
N ALA A 216 3.19 12.77 4.83
CA ALA A 216 3.52 12.02 3.63
C ALA A 216 2.37 11.90 2.64
N VAL A 217 1.15 11.76 3.13
CA VAL A 217 -0.07 11.79 2.32
C VAL A 217 -0.62 13.20 2.13
N GLY A 218 0.02 14.21 2.75
CA GLY A 218 -0.41 15.60 2.69
C GLY A 218 -1.77 15.77 3.37
N ASP A 219 -2.69 16.45 2.69
CA ASP A 219 -4.01 16.78 3.25
C ASP A 219 -5.03 15.64 3.14
N ILE A 220 -4.65 14.41 2.75
CA ILE A 220 -5.59 13.30 2.65
C ILE A 220 -6.04 12.89 4.08
N PRO A 221 -7.33 13.02 4.42
CA PRO A 221 -7.81 12.62 5.74
C PRO A 221 -7.62 11.11 5.96
N TRP A 222 -7.30 10.71 7.19
CA TRP A 222 -7.10 9.30 7.54
C TRP A 222 -8.31 8.42 7.24
N ASP A 223 -9.53 8.92 7.44
CA ASP A 223 -10.73 8.16 7.10
C ASP A 223 -10.81 7.91 5.58
N ALA A 224 -10.32 8.83 4.73
CA ALA A 224 -10.19 8.59 3.30
C ALA A 224 -9.12 7.53 2.96
N ILE A 225 -8.02 7.46 3.72
CA ILE A 225 -7.03 6.37 3.60
C ILE A 225 -7.67 5.03 3.99
N CYS A 226 -8.43 5.00 5.09
CA CYS A 226 -9.15 3.81 5.54
C CYS A 226 -10.16 3.33 4.51
N ASP A 227 -10.95 4.24 3.94
CA ASP A 227 -11.91 3.95 2.89
C ASP A 227 -11.23 3.45 1.62
N ALA A 228 -10.08 4.04 1.28
CA ALA A 228 -9.29 3.63 0.14
C ALA A 228 -8.76 2.20 0.26
N GLN A 229 -8.62 1.62 1.45
CA GLN A 229 -8.14 0.23 1.60
C GLN A 229 -9.04 -0.77 0.86
N TYR A 230 -10.34 -0.51 0.84
CA TYR A 230 -11.34 -1.40 0.24
C TYR A 230 -11.43 -1.28 -1.28
N LEU A 231 -11.08 -0.11 -1.81
CA LEU A 231 -11.22 0.19 -3.24
C LEU A 231 -9.90 0.08 -3.99
N ARG A 232 -8.80 0.43 -3.33
CA ARG A 232 -7.49 0.56 -3.95
C ARG A 232 -6.62 -0.65 -3.75
N PHE A 233 -6.82 -1.42 -2.68
CA PHE A 233 -5.94 -2.52 -2.36
C PHE A 233 -6.65 -3.87 -2.38
N ASP A 234 -6.09 -4.79 -3.16
CA ASP A 234 -6.51 -6.18 -3.20
C ASP A 234 -5.71 -6.98 -2.15
N PHE A 235 -6.40 -7.40 -1.10
CA PHE A 235 -5.85 -8.29 -0.08
C PHE A 235 -6.22 -9.74 -0.39
N GLU A 236 -5.23 -10.64 -0.35
CA GLU A 236 -5.51 -12.07 -0.46
C GLU A 236 -6.33 -12.55 0.75
N PRO A 237 -7.24 -13.54 0.57
CA PRO A 237 -8.11 -14.01 1.65
C PRO A 237 -7.36 -14.40 2.93
N ALA A 238 -6.19 -15.03 2.80
CA ALA A 238 -5.35 -15.39 3.94
C ALA A 238 -4.86 -14.15 4.72
N HIS A 239 -4.40 -13.10 4.03
CA HIS A 239 -3.99 -11.85 4.66
C HIS A 239 -5.16 -11.19 5.39
N MET A 240 -6.33 -11.18 4.77
CA MET A 240 -7.53 -10.61 5.37
C MET A 240 -7.96 -11.37 6.63
N GLU A 241 -7.93 -12.70 6.64
CA GLU A 241 -8.21 -13.51 7.84
C GLU A 241 -7.20 -13.27 8.96
N GLU A 242 -5.92 -13.07 8.62
CA GLU A 242 -4.88 -12.74 9.60
C GLU A 242 -5.13 -11.37 10.26
N VAL A 243 -5.50 -10.34 9.49
CA VAL A 243 -5.81 -9.02 10.05
C VAL A 243 -7.12 -9.03 10.86
N LYS A 244 -8.13 -9.80 10.46
CA LYS A 244 -9.36 -9.97 11.26
C LYS A 244 -9.10 -10.67 12.57
N GLY A 245 -8.32 -11.74 12.56
CA GLY A 245 -7.88 -12.42 13.78
C GLY A 245 -7.22 -11.44 14.74
N MET A 246 -6.38 -10.54 14.21
CA MET A 246 -5.73 -9.49 14.98
C MET A 246 -6.73 -8.51 15.63
N LEU A 247 -7.72 -8.02 14.86
CA LEU A 247 -8.76 -7.16 15.42
C LEU A 247 -9.56 -7.86 16.52
N LEU A 248 -9.97 -9.11 16.29
CA LEU A 248 -10.69 -9.93 17.28
C LEU A 248 -9.91 -10.06 18.59
N ALA A 249 -8.61 -10.29 18.51
CA ALA A 249 -7.78 -10.40 19.71
C ALA A 249 -7.61 -9.05 20.42
N LEU A 250 -7.45 -7.95 19.68
CA LEU A 250 -7.42 -6.60 20.27
C LEU A 250 -8.72 -6.29 21.01
N GLU A 251 -9.87 -6.66 20.43
CA GLU A 251 -11.18 -6.48 21.05
C GLU A 251 -11.37 -7.34 22.31
N ALA A 252 -10.76 -8.52 22.37
CA ALA A 252 -10.82 -9.42 23.51
C ALA A 252 -9.85 -9.04 24.64
N GLU A 253 -8.65 -8.55 24.30
CA GLU A 253 -7.57 -8.30 25.26
C GLU A 253 -7.56 -6.88 25.84
N LEU A 254 -8.07 -5.90 25.09
CA LEU A 254 -8.07 -4.51 25.53
C LEU A 254 -9.48 -4.01 25.83
N PRO A 255 -9.69 -3.30 26.95
CA PRO A 255 -10.95 -2.62 27.21
C PRO A 255 -11.19 -1.53 26.16
N GLU A 256 -12.45 -1.17 25.92
CA GLU A 256 -12.82 -0.28 24.81
C GLU A 256 -12.07 1.06 24.81
N LYS A 257 -11.86 1.64 25.99
CA LYS A 257 -11.10 2.89 26.17
C LYS A 257 -9.63 2.82 25.70
N ASP A 258 -9.03 1.63 25.72
CA ASP A 258 -7.61 1.43 25.37
C ASP A 258 -7.42 1.06 23.89
N ARG A 259 -8.52 0.76 23.18
CA ARG A 259 -8.57 0.55 21.72
C ARG A 259 -9.11 1.76 20.96
N ILE A 260 -9.04 2.94 21.56
CA ILE A 260 -9.39 4.22 20.92
C ILE A 260 -8.18 4.74 20.13
N ILE A 261 -8.47 5.20 18.92
CA ILE A 261 -7.58 6.01 18.13
C ILE A 261 -7.67 7.45 18.65
N ALA A 262 -6.64 7.89 19.37
CA ALA A 262 -6.66 9.12 20.15
C ALA A 262 -6.96 10.37 19.31
N LYS A 263 -6.32 10.49 18.14
CA LYS A 263 -6.48 11.65 17.24
C LYS A 263 -7.92 11.85 16.75
N TYR A 264 -8.65 10.76 16.53
CA TYR A 264 -10.02 10.79 16.00
C TYR A 264 -11.09 10.49 17.06
N ASN A 265 -10.67 10.22 18.30
CA ASN A 265 -11.54 9.85 19.40
C ASN A 265 -12.59 8.78 19.02
N ARG A 266 -12.16 7.76 18.27
CA ARG A 266 -13.02 6.65 17.83
C ARG A 266 -12.37 5.30 18.06
N PRO A 267 -13.15 4.20 18.18
CA PRO A 267 -12.59 2.86 18.22
C PRO A 267 -11.77 2.52 16.97
N LEU A 268 -10.73 1.71 17.16
CA LEU A 268 -10.02 1.02 16.09
C LEU A 268 -10.99 0.13 15.28
N LYS A 269 -10.86 0.16 13.96
CA LYS A 269 -11.61 -0.67 13.02
C LYS A 269 -10.65 -1.49 12.16
N LEU A 270 -11.21 -2.47 11.44
CA LEU A 270 -10.45 -3.30 10.49
C LEU A 270 -9.71 -2.47 9.43
N ALA A 271 -10.36 -1.41 8.92
CA ALA A 271 -9.78 -0.50 7.94
C ALA A 271 -8.47 0.14 8.42
N ASP A 272 -8.37 0.47 9.71
CA ASP A 272 -7.17 1.08 10.30
C ASP A 272 -6.00 0.08 10.29
N LEU A 273 -6.27 -1.20 10.58
CA LEU A 273 -5.25 -2.25 10.52
C LEU A 273 -4.85 -2.60 9.08
N LEU A 274 -5.77 -2.48 8.12
CA LEU A 274 -5.45 -2.63 6.70
C LEU A 274 -4.60 -1.46 6.20
N ALA A 275 -4.90 -0.24 6.62
CA ALA A 275 -4.10 0.94 6.34
C ALA A 275 -2.67 0.82 6.91
N LEU A 276 -2.52 0.16 8.05
CA LEU A 276 -1.20 -0.18 8.58
C LEU A 276 -0.41 -1.13 7.66
N GLN A 277 -1.07 -2.07 6.95
CA GLN A 277 -0.39 -2.98 6.01
C GLN A 277 0.10 -2.26 4.75
N THR A 278 -0.56 -1.15 4.37
CA THR A 278 -0.27 -0.35 3.18
C THR A 278 0.48 0.94 3.51
N SER A 279 0.91 1.13 4.76
CA SER A 279 1.56 2.35 5.24
C SER A 279 2.72 2.81 4.35
N GLY A 280 3.58 1.88 3.92
CA GLY A 280 4.70 2.16 3.02
C GLY A 280 4.28 2.49 1.58
N ASP A 281 3.11 2.04 1.14
CA ASP A 281 2.52 2.39 -0.15
C ASP A 281 1.98 3.83 -0.15
N TRP A 282 1.51 4.31 1.01
CA TRP A 282 1.07 5.70 1.20
C TRP A 282 2.23 6.64 1.50
N ALA A 283 2.98 6.36 2.56
CA ALA A 283 3.96 7.27 3.14
C ALA A 283 5.36 7.16 2.49
N GLY A 284 5.61 6.09 1.74
CA GLY A 284 6.92 5.78 1.19
C GLY A 284 7.85 5.10 2.21
N ILE A 285 8.78 4.31 1.68
CA ILE A 285 9.83 3.58 2.38
C ILE A 285 11.16 4.03 1.75
N PHE A 286 11.63 5.19 2.21
CA PHE A 286 12.87 5.80 1.73
C PHE A 286 14.10 5.03 2.26
N GLY A 287 15.29 5.30 1.73
CA GLY A 287 16.49 4.57 2.17
C GLY A 287 17.63 4.59 1.18
N SER A 288 18.47 3.57 1.18
CA SER A 288 19.33 3.19 0.05
C SER A 288 19.58 1.69 0.15
N VAL A 289 19.77 0.98 -0.96
CA VAL A 289 20.12 -0.45 -0.99
C VAL A 289 21.42 -0.67 -1.75
N MET A 290 22.17 -1.68 -1.33
CA MET A 290 23.46 -2.01 -1.92
C MET A 290 23.69 -3.52 -1.85
N CYS A 291 24.22 -4.08 -2.93
CA CYS A 291 24.65 -5.47 -3.04
C CYS A 291 26.11 -5.49 -3.51
N ALA A 292 26.98 -6.19 -2.77
CA ALA A 292 28.37 -6.36 -3.13
C ALA A 292 28.80 -7.83 -3.06
N ARG A 293 29.70 -8.23 -3.95
CA ARG A 293 30.43 -9.50 -3.85
C ARG A 293 31.81 -9.27 -3.26
N VAL A 294 32.18 -10.11 -2.31
CA VAL A 294 33.43 -10.02 -1.53
C VAL A 294 34.13 -11.37 -1.51
N GLY A 295 35.13 -11.54 -2.38
CA GLY A 295 35.73 -12.86 -2.59
C GLY A 295 34.64 -13.89 -2.93
N ASP A 296 34.45 -14.87 -2.05
CA ASP A 296 33.39 -15.88 -2.18
C ASP A 296 32.08 -15.54 -1.46
N SER A 297 32.08 -14.54 -0.59
CA SER A 297 30.92 -14.12 0.20
C SER A 297 30.15 -12.99 -0.48
N ASN A 298 28.85 -12.94 -0.26
CA ASN A 298 28.01 -11.83 -0.71
C ASN A 298 27.59 -10.98 0.49
N LEU A 299 27.42 -9.68 0.27
CA LEU A 299 26.90 -8.73 1.25
C LEU A 299 25.75 -7.95 0.61
N VAL A 300 24.61 -7.92 1.29
CA VAL A 300 23.47 -7.10 0.86
C VAL A 300 23.01 -6.27 2.04
N GLY A 301 22.84 -4.97 1.84
CA GLY A 301 22.44 -4.10 2.92
C GLY A 301 21.63 -2.91 2.47
N ARG A 302 21.02 -2.25 3.45
CA ARG A 302 20.21 -1.06 3.26
C ARG A 302 20.34 -0.10 4.41
N ASN A 303 20.05 1.17 4.11
CA ASN A 303 19.51 2.12 5.09
C ASN A 303 17.99 2.18 4.90
N LEU A 304 17.23 2.27 5.98
CA LEU A 304 15.83 2.69 5.96
C LEU A 304 15.76 4.14 6.43
N ASP A 305 15.19 5.00 5.61
CA ASP A 305 14.92 6.38 5.97
C ASP A 305 13.42 6.56 6.19
N THR A 306 13.04 7.20 7.28
CA THR A 306 11.64 7.53 7.56
C THR A 306 11.49 8.99 7.94
N ARG A 307 10.25 9.48 7.85
CA ARG A 307 9.91 10.83 8.26
C ARG A 307 9.98 10.96 9.78
N TYR A 308 10.50 12.10 10.20
CA TYR A 308 10.82 12.47 11.57
C TYR A 308 9.64 12.27 12.54
N ASP A 309 9.90 11.54 13.63
CA ASP A 309 9.24 11.70 14.93
C ASP A 309 10.16 11.07 16.00
N ASP A 310 10.56 11.83 17.02
CA ASP A 310 11.37 11.32 18.17
C ASP A 310 10.62 10.22 18.95
N ASN A 311 9.31 10.08 18.74
CA ASN A 311 8.47 9.02 19.27
C ASN A 311 8.16 7.89 18.26
N ASN A 312 8.79 7.89 17.08
CA ASN A 312 8.53 6.87 16.07
C ASN A 312 8.86 5.46 16.59
N GLU A 313 7.85 4.60 16.62
CA GLU A 313 7.97 3.24 17.15
C GLU A 313 8.96 2.37 16.36
N ILE A 314 9.32 2.75 15.12
CA ILE A 314 10.40 2.10 14.35
C ILE A 314 11.73 2.13 15.10
N PHE A 315 12.02 3.19 15.87
CA PHE A 315 13.24 3.28 16.68
C PHE A 315 13.15 2.51 17.99
N ARG A 316 11.94 2.38 18.55
CA ARG A 316 11.77 1.98 19.95
C ARG A 316 11.55 0.48 20.10
N ARG A 317 10.87 -0.14 19.14
CA ARG A 317 10.41 -1.52 19.24
C ARG A 317 10.36 -2.21 17.86
N PRO A 318 11.52 -2.42 17.22
CA PRO A 318 11.56 -3.32 16.07
C PRO A 318 11.07 -4.71 16.49
N LEU A 319 10.36 -5.37 15.59
CA LEU A 319 9.83 -6.71 15.81
C LEU A 319 10.38 -7.67 14.75
N TRP A 320 11.02 -8.75 15.20
CA TRP A 320 11.20 -9.94 14.38
C TRP A 320 9.88 -10.71 14.34
N LEU A 321 9.18 -10.65 13.22
CA LEU A 321 7.99 -11.44 12.96
C LEU A 321 8.37 -12.68 12.15
N VAL A 322 8.14 -13.86 12.73
CA VAL A 322 8.34 -15.15 12.06
C VAL A 322 6.99 -15.81 11.88
N ILE A 323 6.68 -16.19 10.64
CA ILE A 323 5.43 -16.82 10.24
C ILE A 323 5.74 -18.19 9.67
N GLU A 324 5.25 -19.22 10.34
CA GLU A 324 5.20 -20.58 9.82
C GLU A 324 3.83 -20.83 9.17
N PRO A 325 3.80 -21.08 7.84
CA PRO A 325 2.57 -21.40 7.13
C PRO A 325 1.91 -22.67 7.66
N ASP A 326 0.58 -22.72 7.63
CA ASP A 326 -0.13 -23.94 7.97
C ASP A 326 0.06 -25.00 6.88
N LYS A 327 0.60 -26.16 7.28
CA LYS A 327 0.90 -27.26 6.34
C LYS A 327 -0.34 -27.81 5.63
N LYS A 328 -1.55 -27.61 6.18
CA LYS A 328 -2.80 -28.11 5.58
C LYS A 328 -3.36 -27.11 4.57
N THR A 329 -3.45 -25.83 4.93
CA THR A 329 -4.11 -24.80 4.10
C THR A 329 -3.15 -24.02 3.19
N GLU A 330 -1.86 -23.97 3.50
CA GLU A 330 -0.85 -23.17 2.77
C GLU A 330 0.26 -24.07 2.19
N LYS A 331 -0.15 -25.14 1.49
CA LYS A 331 0.77 -26.12 0.89
C LYS A 331 1.77 -25.46 -0.07
N GLY A 332 3.02 -25.90 0.00
CA GLY A 332 4.11 -25.39 -0.83
C GLY A 332 4.71 -24.06 -0.35
N GLN A 333 4.21 -23.52 0.77
CA GLN A 333 4.85 -22.39 1.42
C GLN A 333 5.86 -22.82 2.49
N VAL A 334 6.84 -21.96 2.75
CA VAL A 334 7.90 -22.15 3.75
C VAL A 334 7.87 -21.03 4.79
N PRO A 335 8.43 -21.27 6.00
CA PRO A 335 8.54 -20.24 7.01
C PRO A 335 9.27 -19.00 6.49
N TYR A 336 8.79 -17.85 6.94
CA TYR A 336 9.27 -16.54 6.55
C TYR A 336 9.50 -15.69 7.80
N ALA A 337 10.60 -14.94 7.83
CA ALA A 337 10.94 -14.00 8.89
C ALA A 337 11.09 -12.60 8.33
N THR A 338 10.68 -11.58 9.08
CA THR A 338 10.79 -10.18 8.68
C THR A 338 11.04 -9.30 9.88
N LEU A 339 11.81 -8.23 9.69
CA LEU A 339 11.82 -7.14 10.66
C LEU A 339 10.74 -6.13 10.27
N THR A 340 9.83 -5.86 11.20
CA THR A 340 8.66 -5.02 10.96
C THR A 340 8.21 -4.28 12.22
N LEU A 341 7.08 -3.59 12.13
CA LEU A 341 6.38 -2.95 13.23
C LEU A 341 5.27 -3.84 13.77
N ALA A 342 4.96 -3.69 15.07
CA ALA A 342 3.81 -4.35 15.67
C ALA A 342 2.51 -3.98 14.93
N GLY A 343 1.77 -5.01 14.51
CA GLY A 343 0.51 -4.89 13.79
C GLY A 343 0.65 -5.04 12.27
N MET A 344 1.87 -4.99 11.73
CA MET A 344 2.12 -5.35 10.33
C MET A 344 2.36 -6.86 10.21
N ILE A 345 1.71 -7.50 9.25
CA ILE A 345 1.84 -8.95 8.97
C ILE A 345 2.94 -9.24 7.92
N SER A 346 3.61 -8.21 7.45
CA SER A 346 4.75 -8.27 6.54
C SER A 346 5.74 -7.16 6.92
N GLY A 347 6.85 -7.06 6.20
CA GLY A 347 7.82 -6.00 6.39
C GLY A 347 8.57 -5.69 5.12
N TYR A 348 9.56 -4.81 5.23
CA TYR A 348 10.35 -4.33 4.09
C TYR A 348 11.71 -5.00 3.98
N VAL A 349 12.04 -5.87 4.93
CA VAL A 349 13.22 -6.75 4.92
C VAL A 349 12.76 -8.13 5.34
N GLY A 350 13.06 -9.13 4.52
CA GLY A 350 12.47 -10.45 4.67
C GLY A 350 13.41 -11.58 4.30
N PHE A 351 13.17 -12.75 4.91
CA PHE A 351 13.98 -13.96 4.78
C PHE A 351 13.09 -15.20 4.70
N SER A 352 13.36 -16.12 3.78
CA SER A 352 12.77 -17.46 3.82
C SER A 352 13.66 -18.42 4.60
N GLN A 353 13.06 -19.46 5.20
CA GLN A 353 13.81 -20.54 5.86
C GLN A 353 14.85 -21.20 4.93
N ASN A 354 14.62 -21.15 3.61
CA ASN A 354 15.51 -21.72 2.61
C ASN A 354 16.64 -20.78 2.17
N GLY A 355 16.81 -19.64 2.84
CA GLY A 355 17.92 -18.72 2.60
C GLY A 355 17.71 -17.73 1.45
N ALA A 356 16.46 -17.53 1.00
CA ALA A 356 16.13 -16.38 0.16
C ALA A 356 15.99 -15.13 1.03
N PHE A 357 16.34 -13.97 0.48
CA PHE A 357 16.19 -12.69 1.17
C PHE A 357 15.76 -11.58 0.21
N ALA A 358 15.12 -10.56 0.78
CA ALA A 358 14.73 -9.38 0.03
C ALA A 358 14.69 -8.12 0.91
N MET A 359 15.05 -6.99 0.33
CA MET A 359 14.98 -5.66 0.94
C MET A 359 14.25 -4.71 -0.01
N LEU A 360 13.03 -4.33 0.34
CA LEU A 360 12.16 -3.44 -0.43
C LEU A 360 12.46 -1.97 -0.16
N GLN A 361 12.52 -1.20 -1.23
CA GLN A 361 12.62 0.25 -1.27
C GLN A 361 11.64 0.83 -2.30
N ASP A 362 11.33 2.12 -2.18
CA ASP A 362 10.50 2.81 -3.17
C ASP A 362 11.16 2.91 -4.55
N GLY A 363 10.46 2.43 -5.56
CA GLY A 363 10.71 2.76 -6.96
C GLY A 363 9.73 3.83 -7.44
N ASP A 364 9.90 4.24 -8.70
CA ASP A 364 8.86 5.01 -9.39
C ASP A 364 7.72 4.09 -9.80
N GLY A 365 6.47 4.52 -9.62
CA GLY A 365 5.33 3.70 -10.01
C GLY A 365 4.12 4.52 -10.40
N GLU A 366 2.99 3.83 -10.61
CA GLU A 366 1.81 4.40 -11.28
C GLU A 366 1.11 5.54 -10.51
N GLY A 367 1.51 5.79 -9.27
CA GLY A 367 0.95 6.84 -8.42
C GLY A 367 -0.33 6.42 -7.70
N LEU A 368 -0.88 7.33 -6.91
CA LEU A 368 -2.02 7.03 -6.04
C LEU A 368 -3.33 6.85 -6.83
N ASP A 369 -3.45 7.20 -8.10
CA ASP A 369 -4.75 7.19 -8.77
C ASP A 369 -5.23 5.79 -9.23
N LYS A 370 -4.38 4.77 -9.12
CA LYS A 370 -4.72 3.39 -9.50
C LYS A 370 -5.55 2.66 -8.44
N LEU A 371 -6.43 1.79 -8.93
CA LEU A 371 -7.24 0.87 -8.13
C LEU A 371 -6.68 -0.56 -8.22
N HIS A 372 -7.16 -1.43 -7.33
CA HIS A 372 -6.79 -2.85 -7.32
C HIS A 372 -5.27 -3.09 -7.27
N CYS A 373 -4.55 -2.16 -6.64
CA CYS A 373 -3.14 -2.31 -6.34
C CYS A 373 -2.95 -3.41 -5.31
N ARG A 374 -1.78 -4.02 -5.29
CA ARG A 374 -1.41 -4.97 -4.24
C ARG A 374 -0.35 -4.36 -3.32
N PRO A 375 -0.48 -4.50 -1.99
CA PRO A 375 0.52 -3.95 -1.07
C PRO A 375 1.88 -4.61 -1.30
N ARG A 376 2.91 -3.81 -1.59
CA ARG A 376 4.23 -4.33 -2.03
C ARG A 376 4.87 -5.24 -0.98
N SER A 377 4.72 -4.91 0.29
CA SER A 377 5.24 -5.70 1.42
C SER A 377 4.59 -7.09 1.51
N LEU A 378 3.29 -7.21 1.18
CA LEU A 378 2.58 -8.49 1.16
C LEU A 378 2.97 -9.35 -0.04
N LEU A 379 3.26 -8.73 -1.19
CA LEU A 379 3.82 -9.44 -2.34
C LEU A 379 5.22 -9.97 -2.05
N LEU A 380 6.04 -9.18 -1.35
CA LEU A 380 7.35 -9.62 -0.89
C LEU A 380 7.24 -10.83 0.05
N ARG A 381 6.34 -10.77 1.03
CA ARG A 381 6.02 -11.90 1.92
C ARG A 381 5.64 -13.13 1.10
N LYS A 382 4.72 -12.98 0.14
CA LYS A 382 4.25 -14.07 -0.72
C LYS A 382 5.39 -14.71 -1.52
N ALA A 383 6.25 -13.92 -2.15
CA ALA A 383 7.40 -14.41 -2.89
C ALA A 383 8.35 -15.22 -1.99
N LEU A 384 8.64 -14.71 -0.79
CA LEU A 384 9.55 -15.36 0.15
C LEU A 384 8.95 -16.65 0.74
N GLN A 385 7.66 -16.65 1.04
CA GLN A 385 6.95 -17.86 1.49
C GLN A 385 6.85 -18.91 0.39
N ARG A 386 6.81 -18.55 -0.90
CA ARG A 386 6.82 -19.53 -2.01
C ARG A 386 8.21 -20.03 -2.38
N CYS A 387 9.26 -19.43 -1.83
CA CYS A 387 10.62 -19.76 -2.19
C CYS A 387 11.10 -21.08 -1.54
N VAL A 388 10.76 -22.20 -2.18
CA VAL A 388 11.18 -23.55 -1.76
C VAL A 388 12.68 -23.79 -2.00
N GLY A 389 13.36 -22.92 -2.76
CA GLY A 389 14.81 -22.94 -2.90
C GLY A 389 15.38 -21.56 -3.24
N ALA A 390 16.41 -21.14 -2.50
CA ALA A 390 17.04 -19.82 -2.59
C ALA A 390 17.38 -19.37 -4.02
N SER A 391 17.85 -20.28 -4.88
CA SER A 391 18.20 -19.96 -6.27
C SER A 391 17.01 -19.57 -7.16
N ARG A 392 15.79 -19.96 -6.78
CA ARG A 392 14.54 -19.64 -7.50
C ARG A 392 13.92 -18.32 -7.05
N PHE A 393 14.51 -17.64 -6.08
CA PHE A 393 13.89 -16.45 -5.53
C PHE A 393 13.65 -15.33 -6.55
N PRO A 394 14.59 -15.02 -7.48
CA PRO A 394 14.30 -14.04 -8.53
C PRO A 394 13.06 -14.39 -9.36
N ASP A 395 12.86 -15.66 -9.70
CA ASP A 395 11.70 -16.11 -10.47
C ASP A 395 10.39 -15.98 -9.66
N GLU A 396 10.40 -16.40 -8.39
CA GLU A 396 9.24 -16.24 -7.50
C GLU A 396 8.89 -14.78 -7.25
N LEU A 397 9.91 -13.92 -7.16
CA LEU A 397 9.74 -12.48 -7.03
C LEU A 397 9.18 -11.87 -8.31
N ALA A 398 9.69 -12.26 -9.48
CA ALA A 398 9.15 -11.85 -10.77
C ALA A 398 7.67 -12.23 -10.86
N LEU A 399 7.32 -13.49 -10.60
CA LEU A 399 5.93 -13.98 -10.62
C LEU A 399 5.02 -13.27 -9.62
N ALA A 400 5.54 -12.83 -8.47
CA ALA A 400 4.77 -12.10 -7.48
C ALA A 400 4.50 -10.64 -7.87
N LEU A 401 5.38 -10.03 -8.66
CA LEU A 401 5.31 -8.62 -9.05
C LEU A 401 4.80 -8.40 -10.48
N GLU A 402 5.00 -9.37 -11.37
CA GLU A 402 4.57 -9.31 -12.75
C GLU A 402 3.04 -9.15 -12.80
N LYS A 403 2.59 -8.23 -13.65
CA LYS A 403 1.17 -7.90 -13.83
C LYS A 403 0.48 -7.51 -12.52
N GLN A 404 1.18 -6.86 -11.60
CA GLN A 404 0.57 -6.24 -10.43
C GLN A 404 0.57 -4.72 -10.57
N HIS A 405 -0.53 -4.08 -10.15
CA HIS A 405 -0.57 -2.63 -9.99
C HIS A 405 0.05 -2.24 -8.65
N PHE A 406 0.83 -1.16 -8.65
CA PHE A 406 1.38 -0.59 -7.42
C PHE A 406 1.12 0.92 -7.38
N THR A 407 0.81 1.43 -6.20
CA THR A 407 0.72 2.89 -6.00
C THR A 407 2.10 3.57 -6.03
N ARG A 408 3.16 2.80 -5.76
CA ARG A 408 4.57 3.19 -5.84
C ARG A 408 5.35 2.04 -6.43
N GLY A 409 6.41 2.31 -7.19
CA GLY A 409 7.28 1.24 -7.68
C GLY A 409 8.00 0.52 -6.54
N ALA A 410 8.63 -0.59 -6.86
CA ALA A 410 9.45 -1.38 -5.97
C ALA A 410 10.88 -1.47 -6.52
N ILE A 411 11.85 -1.10 -5.70
CA ILE A 411 13.27 -1.45 -5.88
C ILE A 411 13.59 -2.48 -4.80
N ILE A 412 14.02 -3.67 -5.20
CA ILE A 412 14.20 -4.79 -4.28
C ILE A 412 15.61 -5.34 -4.45
N ALA A 413 16.45 -5.14 -3.44
CA ALA A 413 17.71 -5.87 -3.34
C ALA A 413 17.42 -7.28 -2.82
N CYS A 414 17.68 -8.29 -3.64
CA CYS A 414 17.34 -9.67 -3.32
C CYS A 414 18.37 -10.67 -3.80
N GLY A 415 18.24 -11.90 -3.31
CA GLY A 415 19.09 -13.01 -3.71
C GLY A 415 18.82 -14.25 -2.88
N GLY A 416 19.75 -15.20 -2.99
CA GLY A 416 19.67 -16.47 -2.29
C GLY A 416 21.03 -16.92 -1.77
N ARG A 417 21.04 -17.63 -0.65
CA ARG A 417 22.23 -18.29 -0.13
C ARG A 417 22.86 -19.16 -1.22
N LYS A 418 24.16 -18.93 -1.53
CA LYS A 418 24.90 -19.66 -2.57
C LYS A 418 24.28 -19.62 -3.99
N SER A 419 23.39 -18.66 -4.31
CA SER A 419 22.80 -18.56 -5.66
C SER A 419 23.80 -18.00 -6.70
N ARG A 420 23.50 -18.19 -7.99
CA ARG A 420 24.24 -17.61 -9.14
C ARG A 420 23.23 -17.09 -10.20
N PRO A 421 23.19 -15.78 -10.53
CA PRO A 421 23.90 -14.71 -9.83
C PRO A 421 23.48 -14.66 -8.34
N PRO A 422 24.40 -14.30 -7.44
CA PRO A 422 24.13 -14.34 -6.01
C PRO A 422 23.11 -13.30 -5.54
N TYR A 423 22.98 -12.20 -6.26
CA TYR A 423 22.08 -11.10 -5.93
C TYR A 423 21.68 -10.31 -7.18
N VAL A 424 20.53 -9.67 -7.09
CA VAL A 424 19.95 -8.83 -8.13
C VAL A 424 19.26 -7.64 -7.46
N ILE A 425 19.23 -6.50 -8.14
CA ILE A 425 18.28 -5.44 -7.82
C ILE A 425 17.12 -5.61 -8.79
N ALA A 426 15.96 -6.02 -8.27
CA ALA A 426 14.73 -6.09 -9.04
C ALA A 426 14.02 -4.74 -9.00
N GLU A 427 13.55 -4.28 -10.15
CA GLU A 427 12.75 -3.07 -10.29
C GLU A 427 11.40 -3.40 -10.90
N ALA A 428 10.33 -2.92 -10.27
CA ALA A 428 8.98 -3.03 -10.78
C ALA A 428 8.26 -1.70 -10.58
N ASP A 429 7.82 -1.07 -11.65
CA ASP A 429 7.08 0.21 -11.60
C ASP A 429 5.56 0.02 -11.58
N GLY A 430 5.09 -1.18 -11.94
CA GLY A 430 3.67 -1.50 -12.02
C GLY A 430 3.01 -1.04 -13.31
N HIS A 431 3.77 -0.56 -14.30
CA HIS A 431 3.24 -0.24 -15.63
C HIS A 431 3.11 -1.53 -16.45
N HIS A 432 1.87 -1.97 -16.67
CA HIS A 432 1.56 -3.23 -17.39
C HIS A 432 1.73 -3.14 -18.90
N ASP A 433 1.73 -1.92 -19.44
CA ASP A 433 1.85 -1.69 -20.89
C ASP A 433 3.28 -1.97 -21.39
N ASP A 434 4.27 -1.93 -20.49
CA ASP A 434 5.63 -2.35 -20.77
C ASP A 434 5.76 -3.87 -20.60
N GLN A 435 5.99 -4.57 -21.72
CA GLN A 435 6.15 -6.03 -21.82
C GLN A 435 7.18 -6.65 -20.86
N LYS A 436 7.98 -5.84 -20.16
CA LYS A 436 9.07 -6.28 -19.28
C LYS A 436 8.66 -6.48 -17.83
N GLY A 437 7.60 -5.81 -17.32
CA GLY A 437 7.06 -5.98 -15.95
C GLY A 437 8.05 -5.73 -14.80
N VAL A 438 9.01 -6.64 -14.61
CA VAL A 438 10.09 -6.57 -13.62
C VAL A 438 11.46 -6.63 -14.32
N GLU A 439 12.36 -5.71 -14.01
CA GLU A 439 13.73 -5.73 -14.52
C GLU A 439 14.73 -6.11 -13.43
N PHE A 440 15.71 -6.96 -13.76
CA PHE A 440 16.75 -7.39 -12.85
C PHE A 440 18.10 -6.79 -13.24
N ARG A 441 18.60 -5.87 -12.43
CA ARG A 441 19.99 -5.39 -12.50
C ARG A 441 20.90 -6.40 -11.83
N THR A 442 21.77 -7.02 -12.62
CA THR A 442 22.81 -7.92 -12.12
C THR A 442 24.18 -7.30 -12.42
N THR A 443 25.10 -7.38 -11.46
CA THR A 443 26.52 -7.32 -11.81
C THR A 443 27.06 -8.72 -11.70
N THR A 444 27.46 -9.30 -12.82
CA THR A 444 28.34 -10.46 -12.81
C THR A 444 29.76 -9.91 -12.77
N PRO A 445 30.44 -9.85 -11.62
CA PRO A 445 31.83 -9.46 -11.63
C PRO A 445 32.65 -10.42 -12.48
N GLU A 446 33.63 -9.88 -13.22
CA GLU A 446 34.72 -10.69 -13.73
C GLU A 446 35.40 -11.44 -12.58
N ALA A 447 35.92 -12.65 -12.83
CA ALA A 447 36.57 -13.47 -11.81
C ALA A 447 37.67 -12.66 -11.10
N GLY A 448 37.60 -12.60 -9.76
CA GLY A 448 38.56 -11.85 -8.93
C GLY A 448 38.27 -10.35 -8.75
N LYS A 449 37.21 -9.79 -9.35
CA LYS A 449 36.79 -8.40 -9.13
C LYS A 449 35.56 -8.32 -8.21
N THR A 450 35.47 -7.23 -7.45
CA THR A 450 34.26 -6.89 -6.69
C THR A 450 33.14 -6.53 -7.66
N GLY A 451 32.04 -7.28 -7.60
CA GLY A 451 30.78 -6.92 -8.26
C GLY A 451 29.99 -6.02 -7.32
N LEU A 452 29.46 -4.91 -7.82
CA LEU A 452 28.71 -3.95 -7.04
C LEU A 452 27.48 -3.49 -7.82
N THR A 453 26.32 -3.63 -7.18
CA THR A 453 25.10 -2.95 -7.61
C THR A 453 24.55 -2.16 -6.42
N ALA A 454 24.33 -0.86 -6.60
CA ALA A 454 23.64 -0.03 -5.62
C ALA A 454 22.42 0.61 -6.28
N ALA A 455 21.38 0.87 -5.48
CA ALA A 455 20.21 1.62 -5.89
C ALA A 455 19.68 2.47 -4.73
N ASN A 456 18.86 3.44 -5.07
CA ASN A 456 18.23 4.33 -4.09
C ASN A 456 16.77 4.57 -4.47
N ALA A 457 15.98 5.05 -3.51
CA ALA A 457 14.58 5.35 -3.69
C ALA A 457 14.37 6.27 -4.90
N PHE A 458 13.37 5.95 -5.71
CA PHE A 458 13.00 6.68 -6.94
C PHE A 458 14.06 6.68 -8.05
N GLU A 459 15.13 5.90 -7.90
CA GLU A 459 15.90 5.49 -9.07
C GLU A 459 15.00 4.66 -9.99
N THR A 460 15.28 4.70 -11.30
CA THR A 460 14.44 4.06 -12.31
C THR A 460 15.31 3.31 -13.31
N ARG A 461 14.77 2.20 -13.80
CA ARG A 461 15.29 1.48 -14.97
C ARG A 461 15.35 2.36 -16.22
N TYR A 462 14.44 3.34 -16.35
CA TYR A 462 14.41 4.30 -17.46
C TYR A 462 15.38 5.48 -17.26
N ARG A 463 16.60 5.20 -16.82
CA ARG A 463 17.54 6.24 -16.43
C ARG A 463 17.92 7.10 -17.64
N GLU A 464 18.21 6.46 -18.76
CA GLU A 464 18.61 7.15 -19.99
C GLU A 464 17.45 7.96 -20.58
N GLU A 465 16.25 7.39 -20.61
CA GLU A 465 15.04 8.07 -21.09
C GLU A 465 14.67 9.25 -20.20
N ARG A 466 14.79 9.13 -18.88
CA ARG A 466 14.60 10.26 -17.96
C ARG A 466 15.66 11.34 -18.12
N GLU A 467 16.93 10.98 -18.32
CA GLU A 467 17.98 11.97 -18.59
C GLU A 467 17.69 12.72 -19.89
N ALA A 468 17.29 12.01 -20.94
CA ALA A 468 16.89 12.60 -22.21
C ALA A 468 15.68 13.54 -22.03
N TYR A 469 14.67 13.12 -21.27
CA TYR A 469 13.49 13.94 -20.95
C TYR A 469 13.85 15.20 -20.16
N TRP A 470 14.68 15.10 -19.12
CA TRP A 470 15.09 16.27 -18.33
C TRP A 470 15.98 17.21 -19.10
N LYS A 471 16.86 16.69 -19.96
CA LYS A 471 17.66 17.49 -20.88
C LYS A 471 16.75 18.27 -21.83
N ALA A 472 15.79 17.60 -22.49
CA ALA A 472 14.83 18.25 -23.38
C ALA A 472 14.01 19.32 -22.64
N ARG A 473 13.51 19.03 -21.43
CA ARG A 473 12.77 20.01 -20.61
C ARG A 473 13.60 21.23 -20.22
N LYS A 474 14.89 21.06 -19.95
CA LYS A 474 15.81 22.16 -19.63
C LYS A 474 16.16 23.01 -20.87
N GLU A 475 16.19 22.39 -22.05
CA GLU A 475 16.34 23.09 -23.33
C GLU A 475 15.07 23.91 -23.66
N GLU A 476 13.89 23.36 -23.40
CA GLU A 476 12.59 24.04 -23.58
C GLU A 476 12.31 25.12 -22.54
N ASN A 477 12.71 24.89 -21.28
CA ASN A 477 12.51 25.79 -20.17
C ASN A 477 13.79 25.89 -19.34
N LYS A 478 14.51 27.02 -19.45
CA LYS A 478 15.77 27.26 -18.74
C LYS A 478 15.63 27.23 -17.22
N ASP A 479 14.44 27.51 -16.71
CA ASP A 479 14.12 27.51 -15.28
C ASP A 479 13.67 26.12 -14.78
N PHE A 480 13.62 25.11 -15.66
CA PHE A 480 13.31 23.74 -15.26
C PHE A 480 14.43 23.18 -14.37
N GLU A 481 14.05 22.82 -13.15
CA GLU A 481 14.92 22.10 -12.23
C GLU A 481 14.51 20.63 -12.10
N ILE A 482 15.50 19.74 -12.17
CA ILE A 482 15.31 18.33 -11.78
C ILE A 482 14.87 18.31 -10.31
N PRO A 483 13.80 17.58 -9.95
CA PRO A 483 13.31 17.55 -8.57
C PRO A 483 14.41 17.18 -7.56
N GLU A 484 14.41 17.85 -6.40
CA GLU A 484 15.45 17.68 -5.38
C GLU A 484 15.64 16.22 -4.93
N TYR A 485 14.53 15.49 -4.72
CA TYR A 485 14.58 14.09 -4.30
C TYR A 485 15.30 13.17 -5.30
N VAL A 486 15.23 13.49 -6.59
CA VAL A 486 15.95 12.75 -7.63
C VAL A 486 17.44 13.07 -7.56
N ARG A 487 17.79 14.35 -7.40
CA ARG A 487 19.20 14.78 -7.27
C ARG A 487 19.87 14.12 -6.07
N ASP A 488 19.18 14.09 -4.93
CA ASP A 488 19.63 13.38 -3.72
C ASP A 488 19.82 11.88 -3.98
N ALA A 489 18.83 11.21 -4.60
CA ALA A 489 18.91 9.78 -4.88
C ALA A 489 20.16 9.45 -5.72
N ARG A 490 20.45 10.27 -6.75
CA ARG A 490 21.63 10.15 -7.62
C ARG A 490 22.94 10.34 -6.87
N ASP A 491 23.05 11.42 -6.11
CA ASP A 491 24.25 11.73 -5.32
C ASP A 491 24.57 10.58 -4.34
N ARG A 492 23.55 10.02 -3.69
CA ARG A 492 23.72 8.88 -2.79
C ARG A 492 24.15 7.60 -3.52
N VAL A 493 23.57 7.26 -4.68
CA VAL A 493 24.04 6.12 -5.49
C VAL A 493 25.49 6.32 -5.92
N GLN A 494 25.85 7.54 -6.34
CA GLN A 494 27.22 7.89 -6.69
C GLN A 494 28.17 7.71 -5.50
N LYS A 495 27.83 8.24 -4.32
CA LYS A 495 28.61 8.07 -3.08
C LYS A 495 28.81 6.60 -2.71
N LEU A 496 27.79 5.75 -2.86
CA LEU A 496 27.91 4.31 -2.62
C LEU A 496 28.89 3.67 -3.62
N ASN A 497 28.73 3.96 -4.91
CA ASN A 497 29.61 3.43 -5.96
C ASN A 497 31.07 3.88 -5.79
N GLU A 498 31.30 5.15 -5.46
CA GLU A 498 32.63 5.70 -5.22
C GLU A 498 33.30 5.10 -3.97
N SER A 499 32.52 4.83 -2.93
CA SER A 499 33.04 4.27 -1.67
C SER A 499 33.65 2.89 -1.81
N LEU A 500 33.27 2.19 -2.88
CA LEU A 500 33.63 0.80 -3.13
C LEU A 500 34.49 0.62 -4.39
N ARG A 501 34.70 1.70 -5.16
CA ARG A 501 35.53 1.68 -6.36
C ARG A 501 36.96 1.26 -6.02
N GLY A 502 37.47 0.26 -6.74
CA GLY A 502 38.84 -0.23 -6.59
C GLY A 502 39.10 -1.08 -5.33
N LYS A 503 38.06 -1.44 -4.57
CA LYS A 503 38.19 -2.38 -3.45
C LYS A 503 38.16 -3.81 -3.98
N GLU A 504 39.21 -4.59 -3.74
CA GLU A 504 39.27 -6.02 -4.08
C GLU A 504 38.59 -6.91 -3.03
N VAL A 505 38.55 -6.44 -1.78
CA VAL A 505 37.90 -7.10 -0.63
C VAL A 505 37.08 -6.05 0.14
N MET A 506 35.95 -6.46 0.68
CA MET A 506 35.01 -5.61 1.40
C MET A 506 34.47 -6.36 2.62
N ASP A 507 35.08 -6.15 3.77
CA ASP A 507 34.55 -6.67 5.02
C ASP A 507 33.24 -5.97 5.44
N LEU A 508 32.62 -6.51 6.49
CA LEU A 508 31.38 -6.00 7.06
C LEU A 508 31.52 -4.52 7.50
N ASP A 509 32.67 -4.15 8.08
CA ASP A 509 32.92 -2.80 8.57
C ASP A 509 33.03 -1.78 7.43
N THR A 510 33.71 -2.15 6.35
CA THR A 510 33.80 -1.35 5.12
C THR A 510 32.42 -1.18 4.49
N PHE A 511 31.60 -2.24 4.48
CA PHE A 511 30.24 -2.18 3.95
C PHE A 511 29.36 -1.22 4.77
N PHE A 512 29.41 -1.31 6.11
CA PHE A 512 28.72 -0.35 6.97
C PHE A 512 29.25 1.07 6.81
N ALA A 513 30.56 1.25 6.64
CA ALA A 513 31.15 2.57 6.41
C ALA A 513 30.66 3.20 5.09
N ALA A 514 30.44 2.39 4.04
CA ALA A 514 29.83 2.85 2.81
C ALA A 514 28.36 3.26 3.00
N LEU A 515 27.55 2.43 3.69
CA LEU A 515 26.16 2.79 4.03
C LEU A 515 26.07 4.05 4.90
N LYS A 516 27.03 4.27 5.80
CA LYS A 516 27.09 5.46 6.66
C LYS A 516 27.29 6.75 5.86
N LYS A 517 27.97 6.72 4.71
CA LYS A 517 28.17 7.92 3.86
C LYS A 517 26.88 8.41 3.20
N VAL A 518 25.86 7.56 3.13
CA VAL A 518 24.52 7.91 2.65
C VAL A 518 23.49 7.88 3.77
N GLU A 519 23.93 8.01 5.02
CA GLU A 519 23.04 8.19 6.18
C GLU A 519 22.38 9.58 6.13
N ARG A 520 21.08 9.65 6.41
CA ARG A 520 20.36 10.89 6.63
C ARG A 520 20.30 11.22 8.12
N LYS A 521 20.70 12.44 8.48
CA LYS A 521 20.72 12.95 9.87
C LYS A 521 19.76 14.13 10.05
N GLY A 522 18.46 13.88 9.88
CA GLY A 522 17.42 14.91 10.05
C GLY A 522 17.32 15.92 8.90
N GLU A 523 18.06 15.74 7.81
CA GLU A 523 17.96 16.57 6.61
C GLU A 523 16.63 16.34 5.88
N GLY A 524 15.90 17.43 5.57
CA GLY A 524 14.67 17.36 4.78
C GLY A 524 13.54 16.53 5.42
N ARG A 525 13.45 16.51 6.75
CA ARG A 525 12.48 15.71 7.56
C ARG A 525 12.69 14.20 7.52
N LEU A 526 13.77 13.69 6.92
CA LEU A 526 14.08 12.25 6.88
C LEU A 526 15.28 11.91 7.75
N THR A 527 15.27 10.74 8.41
CA THR A 527 16.40 10.21 9.18
C THR A 527 16.57 8.72 8.89
N THR A 528 17.82 8.26 8.80
CA THR A 528 18.12 6.83 8.72
C THR A 528 17.88 6.17 10.07
N VAL A 529 16.84 5.33 10.14
CA VAL A 529 16.34 4.76 11.40
C VAL A 529 16.87 3.38 11.69
N ASN A 530 17.23 2.64 10.65
CA ASN A 530 17.98 1.42 10.79
C ASN A 530 18.88 1.21 9.57
N ALA A 531 19.92 0.40 9.79
CA ALA A 531 20.80 -0.10 8.76
C ALA A 531 20.91 -1.62 8.89
N PHE A 532 20.70 -2.32 7.79
CA PHE A 532 20.82 -3.77 7.72
C PHE A 532 21.96 -4.16 6.81
N VAL A 533 22.66 -5.23 7.18
CA VAL A 533 23.56 -5.96 6.30
C VAL A 533 23.31 -7.45 6.50
N ILE A 534 23.23 -8.20 5.41
CA ILE A 534 23.06 -9.65 5.38
C ILE A 534 24.35 -10.24 4.82
N GLU A 535 24.86 -11.26 5.51
CA GLU A 535 25.86 -12.19 5.00
C GLU A 535 25.15 -13.52 4.65
N PRO A 536 24.47 -13.62 3.48
CA PRO A 536 23.57 -14.73 3.19
C PRO A 536 24.28 -16.09 3.20
N ASP A 537 25.54 -16.15 2.77
CA ASP A 537 26.33 -17.39 2.75
C ASP A 537 26.62 -17.92 4.17
N LYS A 538 26.80 -17.00 5.12
CA LYS A 538 26.98 -17.29 6.55
C LYS A 538 25.66 -17.46 7.30
N GLY A 539 24.53 -17.06 6.70
CA GLY A 539 23.23 -17.07 7.35
C GLY A 539 23.12 -16.04 8.48
N LEU A 540 23.83 -14.91 8.37
CA LEU A 540 23.85 -13.86 9.39
C LEU A 540 23.14 -12.58 8.90
N VAL A 541 22.47 -11.92 9.84
CA VAL A 541 21.92 -10.56 9.66
C VAL A 541 22.49 -9.66 10.74
N HIS A 542 23.00 -8.52 10.30
CA HIS A 542 23.55 -7.47 11.14
C HIS A 542 22.60 -6.27 11.08
N VAL A 543 22.15 -5.84 12.26
CA VAL A 543 21.21 -4.74 12.40
C VAL A 543 21.85 -3.66 13.25
N LYS A 544 21.80 -2.42 12.77
CA LYS A 544 22.01 -1.24 13.59
C LYS A 544 20.70 -0.46 13.65
N LEU A 545 20.24 -0.18 14.86
CA LEU A 545 18.97 0.49 15.12
C LEU A 545 19.28 1.87 15.68
N GLY A 546 18.79 2.93 15.04
CA GLY A 546 18.94 4.27 15.57
C GLY A 546 18.16 4.40 16.88
N LYS A 547 18.62 5.29 17.78
CA LYS A 547 17.91 5.56 19.05
C LYS A 547 16.94 6.72 18.97
N ASN A 548 17.26 7.70 18.13
CA ASN A 548 16.48 8.93 17.96
C ASN A 548 16.96 9.67 16.69
N ARG A 549 16.40 10.85 16.41
CA ARG A 549 16.78 11.65 15.24
C ARG A 549 18.25 12.07 15.17
N TYR A 550 18.92 12.22 16.32
CA TYR A 550 20.30 12.70 16.43
C TYR A 550 21.30 11.55 16.43
N ASN A 551 20.86 10.39 16.94
CA ASN A 551 21.59 9.14 16.97
C ASN A 551 20.99 8.19 15.94
N GLY A 552 21.27 8.50 14.66
CA GLY A 552 20.91 7.65 13.53
C GLY A 552 21.52 6.24 13.65
N ALA A 553 21.05 5.33 12.81
CA ALA A 553 21.42 3.92 12.89
C ALA A 553 22.93 3.67 13.01
N HIS A 554 23.76 4.44 12.30
CA HIS A 554 25.21 4.19 12.28
C HIS A 554 25.96 4.73 13.51
N ALA A 555 25.27 5.39 14.45
CA ALA A 555 25.81 5.76 15.75
C ALA A 555 25.77 4.59 16.76
N GLU A 556 25.05 3.52 16.42
CA GLU A 556 24.67 2.46 17.35
C GLU A 556 25.45 1.17 17.13
N LYS A 557 25.47 0.32 18.16
CA LYS A 557 26.15 -0.99 18.11
C LYS A 557 25.43 -1.93 17.15
N THR A 558 26.21 -2.73 16.45
CA THR A 558 25.69 -3.81 15.60
C THR A 558 25.18 -4.95 16.47
N THR A 559 23.94 -5.37 16.24
CA THR A 559 23.38 -6.62 16.76
C THR A 559 23.36 -7.65 15.63
N THR A 560 23.88 -8.86 15.89
CA THR A 560 23.95 -9.93 14.89
C THR A 560 22.98 -11.05 15.24
N PHE A 561 22.24 -11.51 14.25
CA PHE A 561 21.27 -12.60 14.34
C PHE A 561 21.65 -13.73 13.39
N GLU A 562 21.53 -14.97 13.85
CA GLU A 562 21.61 -16.14 12.98
C GLU A 562 20.22 -16.44 12.42
N LEU A 563 20.09 -16.41 11.09
CA LEU A 563 18.80 -16.59 10.40
C LEU A 563 18.15 -17.93 10.72
N GLU A 564 18.94 -19.00 10.77
CA GLU A 564 18.42 -20.35 11.05
C GLU A 564 17.79 -20.45 12.45
N LYS A 565 18.33 -19.71 13.43
CA LYS A 565 17.77 -19.67 14.79
C LYS A 565 16.41 -18.98 14.84
N LEU A 566 16.14 -18.01 13.96
CA LEU A 566 14.83 -17.34 13.89
C LEU A 566 13.70 -18.31 13.52
N PHE A 567 14.00 -19.35 12.74
CA PHE A 567 13.00 -20.32 12.27
C PHE A 567 12.78 -21.50 13.23
N THR A 568 13.54 -21.57 14.32
CA THR A 568 13.36 -22.60 15.35
C THR A 568 12.25 -22.17 16.30
N ARG A 569 11.20 -22.98 16.43
CA ARG A 569 10.15 -22.73 17.42
C ARG A 569 10.79 -22.69 18.82
N PRO A 570 10.55 -21.63 19.62
CA PRO A 570 11.06 -21.51 20.98
C PRO A 570 10.63 -22.65 21.91
#